data_AF-A0A4Y9Q0V0-F1
#
_entry.id   AF-A0A4Y9Q0V0-F1
#
_cell.length_a   1.000
_cell.length_b   1.000
_cell.length_c   1.000
_cell.angle_alpha   90.00
_cell.angle_beta   90.00
_cell.angle_gamma   90.00
#
_symmetry.space_group_name_H-M   'P 1'
#
loop_
_entity.id
_entity.type
_entity.pdbx_description
1 polymer ?
#
loop_
_entity_poly.entity_id
_entity_poly.type
_entity_poly.pdbx_seq_one_letter_code
_entity_poly.pdbx_strand_id
1 'polypeptide(L)' 'MDPYWTAVIWSLLPTLAVSAVFYFILRSILRMDRTERKAYARVEAEERAKRGLPPQPAASDR' A
#
# COMPACT_ATOMS: atom_id res chain seq x y z
N MET A 1 15.77 14.54 32.05
CA MET A 1 15.32 15.32 30.88
C MET A 1 14.76 16.62 31.42
N ASP A 2 15.22 17.77 30.93
CA ASP A 2 14.70 19.05 31.40
C ASP A 2 13.17 19.13 31.18
N PRO A 3 12.42 19.74 32.10
CA PRO A 3 10.96 19.87 31.98
C PRO A 3 10.54 20.55 30.66
N TYR A 4 11.39 21.42 30.12
CA TYR A 4 11.23 22.02 28.80
C TYR A 4 11.13 20.98 27.67
N TRP A 5 12.11 20.08 27.59
CA TRP A 5 12.14 19.03 26.57
C TRP A 5 10.97 18.06 26.71
N THR A 6 10.54 17.80 27.94
CA THR A 6 9.37 16.96 28.22
C THR A 6 8.09 17.60 27.67
N ALA A 7 7.89 18.90 27.90
CA ALA A 7 6.73 19.63 27.39
C ALA A 7 6.70 19.69 25.85
N VAL A 8 7.87 19.87 25.21
CA VAL A 8 7.99 19.88 23.74
C VAL A 8 7.62 18.53 23.13
N ILE A 9 8.07 17.42 23.70
CA ILE A 9 7.74 16.09 23.19
C ILE A 9 6.24 15.83 23.34
N TRP A 10 5.66 16.12 24.50
CA TRP A 10 4.24 15.89 24.76
C TRP A 10 3.30 16.76 23.92
N SER A 11 3.72 17.98 23.55
CA SER A 11 2.91 18.86 22.69
C SER A 11 2.96 18.47 21.22
N LEU A 12 4.07 17.88 20.74
CA LEU A 12 4.23 17.43 19.37
C LEU A 12 3.62 16.05 19.11
N LEU A 13 3.58 15.20 20.15
CA LEU A 13 3.05 13.84 20.11
C LEU A 13 1.65 13.73 19.47
N PRO A 14 0.64 14.56 19.84
CA PRO A 14 -0.69 14.45 19.23
C PRO A 14 -0.69 14.75 17.72
N THR A 15 0.05 15.75 17.26
CA THR A 15 0.13 16.08 15.83
C THR A 15 0.81 14.95 15.06
N LEU A 16 1.93 14.43 15.59
CA LEU A 16 2.65 13.30 15.00
C LEU A 16 1.78 12.04 14.94
N ALA A 17 1.00 11.76 15.99
CA ALA A 17 0.09 10.63 16.01
C ALA A 17 -0.96 10.74 14.89
N VAL A 18 -1.60 11.89 14.73
CA VAL A 18 -2.58 12.13 13.66
C VAL A 18 -1.91 12.01 12.28
N SER A 19 -0.75 12.63 12.08
CA SER A 19 -0.01 12.53 10.82
C SER A 19 0.40 11.10 10.49
N ALA A 20 0.84 10.32 11.48
CA ALA A 20 1.22 8.93 11.31
C ALA A 20 0.03 8.05 10.91
N VAL A 21 -1.12 8.22 11.59
CA VAL A 21 -2.36 7.51 11.26
C VAL A 21 -2.83 7.88 9.85
N PHE A 22 -2.86 9.16 9.51
CA PHE A 22 -3.25 9.63 8.18
C PHE A 22 -2.33 9.06 7.07
N TYR A 23 -1.02 9.11 7.29
CA TYR A 23 -0.05 8.50 6.38
C TYR A 23 -0.28 7.00 6.24
N PHE A 24 -0.56 6.29 7.33
CA PHE A 24 -0.83 4.85 7.31
C PHE A 24 -2.09 4.54 6.50
N ILE A 25 -3.15 5.33 6.64
CA ILE A 25 -4.38 5.19 5.85
C ILE A 25 -4.08 5.39 4.36
N LEU A 26 -3.42 6.49 3.97
CA LEU A 26 -3.04 6.73 2.58
C LEU A 26 -2.14 5.62 2.02
N ARG A 27 -1.16 5.17 2.81
CA ARG A 27 -0.25 4.08 2.47
C ARG A 27 -1.01 2.77 2.29
N SER A 28 -2.00 2.50 3.13
CA SER A 28 -2.84 1.31 3.08
C SER A 28 -3.68 1.29 1.81
N ILE A 29 -4.38 2.38 1.51
CA ILE A 29 -5.20 2.52 0.29
C ILE A 29 -4.34 2.33 -0.97
N LEU A 30 -3.20 3.03 -1.05
CA LEU A 30 -2.29 2.94 -2.20
C LEU A 30 -1.63 1.55 -2.33
N ARG A 31 -1.43 0.83 -1.22
CA ARG A 31 -0.91 -0.54 -1.23
C ARG A 31 -1.99 -1.54 -1.63
N MET A 32 -3.24 -1.31 -1.24
CA MET A 32 -4.37 -2.15 -1.60
C MET A 32 -4.62 -2.11 -3.11
N ASP A 33 -4.62 -0.92 -3.74
CA ASP A 33 -4.78 -0.78 -5.20
C ASP A 33 -3.71 -1.57 -6.00
N ARG A 34 -2.46 -1.56 -5.53
CA ARG A 34 -1.37 -2.36 -6.14
C ARG A 34 -1.49 -3.86 -5.87
N THR A 35 -2.12 -4.25 -4.77
CA THR A 35 -2.28 -5.67 -4.40
C THR A 35 -3.45 -6.29 -5.16
N GLU A 36 -4.55 -5.55 -5.31
CA GLU A 36 -5.72 -5.99 -6.08
C GLU A 36 -5.35 -6.24 -7.54
N ARG A 37 -4.65 -5.31 -8.21
CA ARG A 37 -4.18 -5.53 -9.59
C ARG A 37 -3.30 -6.78 -9.74
N LYS A 38 -2.43 -7.05 -8.77
CA LYS A 38 -1.55 -8.24 -8.79
C LYS A 38 -2.30 -9.53 -8.47
N ALA A 39 -3.28 -9.48 -7.57
CA ALA A 39 -4.12 -10.62 -7.23
C ALA A 39 -5.03 -11.01 -8.39
N TYR A 40 -5.70 -10.04 -9.03
CA TYR A 40 -6.51 -10.29 -10.23
C TYR A 40 -5.67 -10.88 -11.38
N ALA A 41 -4.49 -10.31 -11.67
CA ALA A 41 -3.61 -10.83 -12.71
C ALA A 41 -3.13 -12.27 -12.43
N ARG A 42 -2.89 -12.61 -11.14
CA ARG A 42 -2.49 -13.95 -10.73
C ARG A 42 -3.64 -14.96 -10.87
N VAL A 43 -4.85 -14.59 -10.45
CA VAL A 43 -6.05 -15.43 -10.56
C VAL A 43 -6.42 -15.66 -12.03
N GLU A 44 -6.37 -14.64 -12.88
CA GLU A 44 -6.66 -14.78 -14.30
C GLU A 44 -5.62 -15.65 -15.04
N ALA A 45 -4.34 -15.57 -14.65
CA ALA A 45 -3.29 -16.45 -15.16
C ALA A 45 -3.52 -17.92 -14.76
N GLU A 46 -3.96 -18.16 -13.53
CA GLU A 46 -4.30 -19.51 -13.05
C GLU A 46 -5.55 -20.06 -13.76
N GLU A 47 -6.58 -19.25 -14.02
CA GLU A 47 -7.75 -19.67 -14.79
C GLU A 47 -7.43 -19.92 -16.27
N ARG A 48 -6.60 -19.08 -16.90
CA ARG A 48 -6.16 -19.28 -18.28
C ARG A 48 -5.27 -20.51 -18.45
N ALA A 49 -4.39 -20.80 -17.48
CA ALA A 49 -3.60 -22.02 -17.47
C ALA A 49 -4.48 -23.28 -17.35
N LYS A 50 -5.50 -23.24 -16.49
CA LYS A 50 -6.49 -24.33 -16.36
C LYS A 50 -7.34 -24.51 -17.63
N ARG A 51 -7.61 -23.43 -18.36
CA ARG A 51 -8.37 -23.43 -19.61
C ARG A 51 -7.51 -23.67 -20.87
N GLY A 52 -6.20 -23.88 -20.72
CA GLY A 52 -5.27 -24.15 -21.83
C GLY A 52 -5.09 -22.97 -22.81
N LEU A 53 -5.42 -21.75 -22.39
CA LEU A 53 -5.25 -20.55 -23.22
C LEU A 53 -3.78 -20.10 -23.20
N PRO A 54 -3.24 -19.63 -24.34
CA PRO A 54 -1.88 -19.11 -24.41
C PRO A 54 -1.71 -17.90 -23.47
N PRO A 55 -0.53 -17.73 -22.86
CA PRO A 55 -0.26 -16.59 -21.99
C PRO A 55 -0.49 -15.28 -22.75
N GLN A 56 -1.22 -14.34 -22.13
CA GLN A 56 -1.48 -13.05 -22.74
C GLN A 56 -0.14 -12.35 -23.02
N PRO A 57 0.14 -11.92 -24.27
CA PRO A 57 1.39 -11.26 -24.58
C PRO A 57 1.52 -10.04 -23.68
N ALA A 58 2.66 -9.93 -22.99
CA ALA A 58 3.01 -8.75 -22.24
C ALA A 58 2.77 -7.55 -23.15
N ALA A 59 1.94 -6.61 -22.68
CA ALA A 59 1.59 -5.41 -23.43
C ALA A 59 2.87 -4.86 -24.05
N SER A 60 2.92 -4.89 -25.38
CA SER A 60 4.03 -4.38 -26.17
C SER A 60 4.34 -2.98 -25.68
N ASP A 61 5.56 -2.86 -25.17
CA ASP A 61 6.38 -1.67 -25.14
C ASP A 61 6.00 -0.73 -26.30
N ARG A 62 5.49 0.46 -25.97
CA ARG A 62 5.37 1.62 -26.86
C ARG A 62 5.57 2.88 -26.04
#